data_AF-A0A5R9IPR1-F1
#
_entry.id   AF-A0A5R9IPR1-F1
#
_cell.length_a   1.000
_cell.length_b   1.000
_cell.length_c   1.000
_cell.angle_alpha   90.00
_cell.angle_beta   90.00
_cell.angle_gamma   90.00
#
_symmetry.space_group_name_H-M   'P 1'
#
loop_
_entity.id
_entity.type
_entity.pdbx_description
1 polymer ?
#
loop_
_entity_poly.entity_id
_entity_poly.type
_entity_poly.pdbx_seq_one_letter_code
_entity_poly.pdbx_strand_id
1 'polypeptide(L)'
;MTILSTSPLLTVTYPNEAIIEVSLNNPEKFNAFDDSVILAMSEVFAQIANDQDLRVLILSAQGKHFSAGADLSWMQRMADYSFEQNQQDAMALATMLYQLNTLPQATIAKVQGAAFGGAVGLISCCDMAIASDNASFCLSEVKLGLIPATISPYVIQAIGPRACRRYFQTAERFNANEATRLGLIDEIVELDTLTASVLNRANQILSNGPDAVRQAKSLVLDFQHQEINDSVLAQTSERIAQVRVSDEGQEGLQAFFNKRPASWLRDKE
;
A
#
# COMPACT_ATOMS: atom_id res chain seq x y z
N MET A 1 -6.48 19.27 2.76
CA MET A 1 -5.69 20.10 1.80
C MET A 1 -5.80 19.44 0.43
N THR A 2 -5.96 20.15 -0.69
CA THR A 2 -5.96 19.46 -1.99
C THR A 2 -4.53 19.03 -2.31
N ILE A 3 -4.24 17.74 -2.11
CA ILE A 3 -2.99 17.12 -2.55
C ILE A 3 -2.97 17.18 -4.07
N LEU A 4 -1.95 17.84 -4.59
CA LEU A 4 -1.73 18.00 -6.02
C LEU A 4 -0.54 17.11 -6.39
N SER A 5 -0.74 16.17 -7.31
CA SER A 5 0.37 15.71 -8.14
C SER A 5 0.62 16.76 -9.20
N THR A 6 1.80 17.38 -9.19
CA THR A 6 2.26 18.24 -10.29
C THR A 6 2.76 17.41 -11.48
N SER A 7 2.91 16.10 -11.30
CA SER A 7 3.38 15.18 -12.34
C SER A 7 2.22 14.61 -13.17
N PRO A 8 2.33 14.62 -14.52
CA PRO A 8 1.36 13.96 -15.38
C PRO A 8 1.38 12.42 -15.25
N LEU A 9 2.42 11.87 -14.59
CA LEU A 9 2.62 10.44 -14.39
C LEU A 9 1.71 9.83 -13.33
N LEU A 10 1.04 10.67 -12.52
CA LEU A 10 0.07 10.24 -11.53
C LEU A 10 -1.27 10.97 -11.75
N THR A 11 -2.37 10.28 -11.56
CA THR A 11 -3.70 10.88 -11.43
C THR A 11 -4.12 10.82 -9.97
N VAL A 12 -4.60 11.94 -9.42
CA VAL A 12 -5.09 12.03 -8.05
C VAL A 12 -6.57 12.39 -8.10
N THR A 13 -7.42 11.57 -7.46
CA THR A 13 -8.85 11.82 -7.32
C THR A 13 -9.29 11.63 -5.87
N TYR A 14 -10.47 12.15 -5.55
CA TYR A 14 -11.06 12.08 -4.22
C TYR A 14 -12.46 11.47 -4.35
N PRO A 15 -12.62 10.14 -4.16
CA PRO A 15 -13.93 9.52 -4.10
C PRO A 15 -14.86 10.18 -3.06
N ASN A 16 -14.28 10.69 -1.96
CA ASN A 16 -14.89 11.63 -1.03
C ASN A 16 -13.79 12.40 -0.26
N GLU A 17 -14.17 13.22 0.73
CA GLU A 17 -13.23 14.05 1.49
C GLU A 17 -12.18 13.28 2.32
N ALA A 18 -12.46 12.04 2.71
CA ALA A 18 -11.60 11.22 3.56
C ALA A 18 -10.81 10.14 2.77
N ILE A 19 -11.12 9.95 1.49
CA ILE A 19 -10.50 8.97 0.61
C ILE A 19 -9.76 9.70 -0.51
N ILE A 20 -8.48 9.41 -0.65
CA ILE A 20 -7.67 9.80 -1.81
C ILE A 20 -7.38 8.55 -2.65
N GLU A 21 -7.53 8.66 -3.96
CA GLU A 21 -7.06 7.64 -4.90
C GLU A 21 -5.89 8.22 -5.72
N VAL A 22 -4.74 7.53 -5.66
CA VAL A 22 -3.54 7.88 -6.40
C VAL A 22 -3.29 6.78 -7.42
N SER A 23 -3.44 7.10 -8.70
CA SER A 23 -3.25 6.18 -9.81
C SER A 23 -1.94 6.42 -10.55
N LEU A 24 -1.18 5.36 -10.84
CA LEU A 24 -0.18 5.40 -11.92
C LEU A 24 -0.88 5.77 -13.24
N ASN A 25 -0.32 6.71 -13.99
CA ASN A 25 -0.94 7.27 -15.19
C ASN A 25 0.03 7.30 -16.38
N ASN A 26 0.49 6.12 -16.78
CA ASN A 26 1.22 5.91 -18.02
C ASN A 26 0.80 4.60 -18.71
N PRO A 27 -0.49 4.45 -19.06
CA PRO A 27 -1.03 3.18 -19.56
C PRO A 27 -0.39 2.73 -20.88
N GLU A 28 0.09 3.66 -21.72
CA GLU A 28 0.76 3.34 -22.99
C GLU A 28 2.10 2.62 -22.78
N LYS A 29 2.78 2.89 -21.67
CA LYS A 29 3.97 2.16 -21.22
C LYS A 29 3.66 1.14 -20.14
N PHE A 30 2.39 0.70 -20.04
CA PHE A 30 1.94 -0.25 -19.03
C PHE A 30 2.30 0.16 -17.60
N ASN A 31 2.27 1.46 -17.30
CA ASN A 31 2.58 2.04 -16.00
C ASN A 31 3.96 1.61 -15.46
N ALA A 32 4.94 1.46 -16.35
CA ALA A 32 6.29 1.08 -15.97
C ALA A 32 6.95 2.15 -15.06
N PHE A 33 7.77 1.69 -14.11
CA PHE A 33 8.50 2.50 -13.14
C PHE A 33 9.74 3.12 -13.76
N ASP A 34 9.94 4.40 -13.49
CA ASP A 34 11.22 5.08 -13.61
C ASP A 34 11.45 5.98 -12.38
N ASP A 35 12.62 6.61 -12.33
CA ASP A 35 13.01 7.62 -11.34
C ASP A 35 11.96 8.73 -11.16
N SER A 36 11.30 9.15 -12.23
CA SER A 36 10.31 10.23 -12.22
C SER A 36 8.99 9.81 -11.57
N VAL A 37 8.54 8.58 -11.83
CA VAL A 37 7.38 7.99 -11.12
C VAL A 37 7.68 7.83 -9.63
N ILE A 38 8.88 7.31 -9.29
CA ILE A 38 9.29 7.10 -7.89
C ILE A 38 9.30 8.41 -7.12
N LEU A 39 9.88 9.47 -7.69
CA LEU A 39 9.90 10.80 -7.09
C LEU A 39 8.48 11.34 -6.88
N ALA A 40 7.63 11.30 -7.92
CA ALA A 40 6.27 11.80 -7.85
C ALA A 40 5.44 11.07 -6.79
N MET A 41 5.58 9.75 -6.65
CA MET A 41 4.89 8.97 -5.61
C MET A 41 5.38 9.36 -4.22
N SER A 42 6.70 9.54 -4.05
CA SER A 42 7.29 9.94 -2.77
C SER A 42 6.76 11.30 -2.30
N GLU A 43 6.66 12.27 -3.20
CA GLU A 43 6.10 13.60 -2.92
C GLU A 43 4.63 13.54 -2.53
N VAL A 44 3.83 12.72 -3.23
CA VAL A 44 2.41 12.53 -2.91
C VAL A 44 2.23 11.83 -1.57
N PHE A 45 3.00 10.78 -1.27
CA PHE A 45 2.94 10.10 0.03
C PHE A 45 3.35 11.00 1.18
N ALA A 46 4.36 11.85 1.00
CA ALA A 46 4.74 12.85 2.00
C ALA A 46 3.62 13.87 2.27
N GLN A 47 2.87 14.28 1.24
CA GLN A 47 1.70 15.15 1.42
C GLN A 47 0.57 14.42 2.16
N ILE A 48 0.26 13.18 1.78
CA ILE A 48 -0.80 12.37 2.41
C ILE A 48 -0.49 12.14 3.89
N ALA A 49 0.76 11.82 4.23
CA ALA A 49 1.17 11.57 5.61
C ALA A 49 0.87 12.75 6.57
N ASN A 50 0.81 13.97 6.04
CA ASN A 50 0.57 15.19 6.81
C ASN A 50 -0.90 15.66 6.78
N ASP A 51 -1.78 15.02 6.01
CA ASP A 51 -3.20 15.39 5.94
C ASP A 51 -4.03 14.59 6.95
N GLN A 52 -4.54 15.27 7.97
CA GLN A 52 -5.31 14.65 9.06
C GLN A 52 -6.75 14.32 8.64
N ASP A 53 -7.29 14.98 7.62
CA ASP A 53 -8.64 14.73 7.12
C ASP A 53 -8.68 13.45 6.27
N LEU A 54 -7.56 13.12 5.61
CA LEU A 54 -7.42 11.86 4.90
C LEU A 54 -7.31 10.67 5.85
N ARG A 55 -8.09 9.64 5.52
CA ARG A 55 -8.21 8.40 6.30
C ARG A 55 -7.82 7.16 5.51
N VAL A 56 -8.07 7.16 4.20
CA VAL A 56 -7.75 6.03 3.31
C VAL A 56 -7.03 6.54 2.06
N LEU A 57 -5.92 5.88 1.71
CA LEU A 57 -5.29 5.96 0.40
C LEU A 57 -5.64 4.70 -0.41
N ILE A 58 -6.21 4.89 -1.59
CA ILE A 58 -6.32 3.83 -2.61
C ILE A 58 -5.15 4.02 -3.59
N LEU A 59 -4.26 3.03 -3.67
CA LEU A 59 -3.22 2.99 -4.69
C LEU A 59 -3.73 2.21 -5.90
N SER A 60 -3.73 2.81 -7.08
CA SER A 60 -4.27 2.21 -8.29
C SER A 60 -3.44 2.52 -9.53
N ALA A 61 -3.96 2.15 -10.70
CA ALA A 61 -3.34 2.46 -11.98
C ALA A 61 -4.40 2.68 -13.06
N GLN A 62 -4.09 3.50 -14.05
CA GLN A 62 -4.91 3.73 -15.24
C GLN A 62 -4.65 2.65 -16.29
N GLY A 63 -5.68 2.32 -17.08
CA GLY A 63 -5.58 1.37 -18.19
C GLY A 63 -5.62 -0.11 -17.77
N LYS A 64 -5.10 -0.99 -18.65
CA LYS A 64 -5.31 -2.44 -18.57
C LYS A 64 -4.50 -3.15 -17.49
N HIS A 65 -3.38 -2.58 -17.07
CA HIS A 65 -2.41 -3.23 -16.19
C HIS A 65 -2.04 -2.31 -15.06
N PHE A 66 -1.85 -2.89 -13.87
CA PHE A 66 -1.36 -2.15 -12.72
C PHE A 66 0.03 -1.58 -12.99
N SER A 67 1.01 -2.44 -13.28
CA SER A 67 2.32 -2.03 -13.78
C SER A 67 3.15 -3.19 -14.33
N ALA A 68 3.86 -2.97 -15.44
CA ALA A 68 4.74 -3.97 -16.06
C ALA A 68 6.15 -4.06 -15.43
N GLY A 69 6.45 -3.31 -14.36
CA GLY A 69 7.77 -3.28 -13.73
C GLY A 69 8.61 -2.10 -14.22
N ALA A 70 9.93 -2.25 -14.31
CA ALA A 70 10.84 -1.16 -14.69
C ALA A 70 10.69 -0.73 -16.17
N ASP A 71 10.76 0.58 -16.42
CA ASP A 71 10.78 1.18 -17.77
C ASP A 71 12.07 0.78 -18.51
N LEU A 72 11.94 0.47 -19.80
CA LEU A 72 13.05 0.03 -20.63
C LEU A 72 14.17 1.06 -20.74
N SER A 73 13.82 2.34 -20.85
CA SER A 73 14.77 3.44 -20.95
C SER A 73 15.50 3.64 -19.62
N TRP A 74 14.80 3.49 -18.50
CA TRP A 74 15.44 3.50 -17.18
C TRP A 74 16.40 2.32 -17.00
N MET A 75 16.01 1.11 -17.43
CA MET A 75 16.92 -0.04 -17.45
C MET A 75 18.15 0.16 -18.33
N GLN A 76 18.02 0.84 -19.47
CA GLN A 76 19.17 1.22 -20.29
C GLN A 76 20.11 2.18 -19.55
N ARG A 77 19.58 3.19 -18.85
CA ARG A 77 20.40 4.10 -18.04
C ARG A 77 21.12 3.38 -16.90
N MET A 78 20.43 2.48 -16.19
CA MET A 78 21.01 1.69 -15.09
C MET A 78 22.20 0.83 -15.51
N ALA A 79 22.23 0.37 -16.76
CA ALA A 79 23.35 -0.42 -17.28
C ALA A 79 24.66 0.37 -17.35
N ASP A 80 24.59 1.70 -17.52
CA ASP A 80 25.75 2.60 -17.60
C ASP A 80 26.07 3.30 -16.27
N TYR A 81 25.26 3.09 -15.23
CA TYR A 81 25.45 3.71 -13.91
C TYR A 81 26.64 3.11 -13.15
N SER A 82 27.33 3.96 -12.39
CA SER A 82 28.26 3.51 -11.35
C SER A 82 27.53 2.79 -10.22
N PHE A 83 28.29 2.16 -9.32
CA PHE A 83 27.72 1.56 -8.11
C PHE A 83 26.97 2.60 -7.28
N GLU A 84 27.55 3.77 -7.07
CA GLU A 84 26.99 4.85 -6.26
C GLU A 84 25.70 5.40 -6.87
N GLN A 85 25.65 5.54 -8.20
CA GLN A 85 24.44 5.96 -8.91
C GLN A 85 23.32 4.93 -8.77
N ASN A 86 23.63 3.64 -8.97
CA ASN A 86 22.67 2.56 -8.75
C ASN A 86 22.22 2.45 -7.28
N GLN A 87 23.10 2.71 -6.33
CA GLN A 87 22.75 2.73 -4.90
C GLN A 87 21.81 3.89 -4.57
N GLN A 88 22.05 5.08 -5.10
CA GLN A 88 21.19 6.25 -4.91
C GLN A 88 19.81 6.03 -5.51
N ASP A 89 19.74 5.48 -6.73
CA ASP A 89 18.51 5.12 -7.41
C ASP A 89 17.70 4.06 -6.62
N ALA A 90 18.37 2.99 -6.17
CA ALA A 90 17.75 1.97 -5.32
C ALA A 90 17.28 2.54 -3.96
N MET A 91 18.01 3.49 -3.38
CA MET A 91 17.63 4.16 -2.14
C MET A 91 16.36 5.01 -2.30
N ALA A 92 16.19 5.67 -3.45
CA ALA A 92 14.97 6.43 -3.73
C ALA A 92 13.73 5.50 -3.76
N LEU A 93 13.84 4.36 -4.44
CA LEU A 93 12.78 3.34 -4.43
C LEU A 93 12.53 2.78 -3.02
N ALA A 94 13.58 2.43 -2.29
CA ALA A 94 13.46 1.91 -0.92
C ALA A 94 12.77 2.92 0.02
N THR A 95 13.10 4.21 -0.11
CA THR A 95 12.50 5.30 0.67
C THR A 95 11.01 5.46 0.35
N MET A 96 10.64 5.44 -0.94
CA MET A 96 9.24 5.54 -1.37
C MET A 96 8.40 4.37 -0.83
N LEU A 97 8.92 3.14 -0.91
CA LEU A 97 8.24 1.96 -0.36
C LEU A 97 8.07 2.04 1.16
N TYR A 98 9.10 2.51 1.87
CA TYR A 98 9.03 2.73 3.31
C TYR A 98 7.98 3.78 3.68
N GLN A 99 7.91 4.88 2.95
CA GLN A 99 6.87 5.90 3.14
C GLN A 99 5.47 5.29 2.98
N LEU A 100 5.22 4.53 1.92
CA LEU A 100 3.93 3.85 1.70
C LEU A 100 3.58 2.88 2.83
N ASN A 101 4.53 2.02 3.22
CA ASN A 101 4.32 1.01 4.26
C ASN A 101 4.03 1.64 5.64
N THR A 102 4.63 2.80 5.92
CA THR A 102 4.50 3.50 7.21
C THR A 102 3.49 4.66 7.20
N LEU A 103 2.72 4.82 6.11
CA LEU A 103 1.69 5.86 6.03
C LEU A 103 0.70 5.76 7.22
N PRO A 104 0.37 6.87 7.89
CA PRO A 104 -0.61 6.86 8.98
C PRO A 104 -2.02 6.45 8.53
N GLN A 105 -2.39 6.76 7.29
CA GLN A 105 -3.65 6.37 6.68
C GLN A 105 -3.66 4.88 6.36
N ALA A 106 -4.86 4.28 6.35
CA ALA A 106 -5.04 2.95 5.83
C ALA A 106 -4.83 2.94 4.31
N THR A 107 -4.16 1.92 3.78
CA THR A 107 -3.83 1.84 2.35
C THR A 107 -4.44 0.60 1.71
N ILE A 108 -5.05 0.77 0.52
CA ILE A 108 -5.66 -0.31 -0.25
C ILE A 108 -5.08 -0.30 -1.67
N ALA A 109 -4.46 -1.40 -2.09
CA ALA A 109 -4.07 -1.60 -3.48
C ALA A 109 -5.29 -2.06 -4.30
N LYS A 110 -5.63 -1.33 -5.37
CA LYS A 110 -6.62 -1.71 -6.38
C LYS A 110 -5.90 -2.24 -7.61
N VAL A 111 -5.91 -3.55 -7.81
CA VAL A 111 -5.01 -4.22 -8.76
C VAL A 111 -5.76 -4.87 -9.93
N GLN A 112 -5.55 -4.35 -11.14
CA GLN A 112 -6.00 -4.98 -12.38
C GLN A 112 -4.84 -5.48 -13.25
N GLY A 113 -5.06 -6.57 -13.97
CA GLY A 113 -4.11 -7.07 -14.97
C GLY A 113 -2.69 -7.33 -14.42
N ALA A 114 -1.66 -7.01 -15.19
CA ALA A 114 -0.28 -7.33 -14.85
C ALA A 114 0.29 -6.41 -13.75
N ALA A 115 0.96 -7.00 -12.75
CA ALA A 115 1.73 -6.32 -11.71
C ALA A 115 3.09 -7.02 -11.52
N PHE A 116 4.17 -6.48 -12.11
CA PHE A 116 5.50 -7.11 -12.09
C PHE A 116 6.58 -6.30 -11.36
N GLY A 117 7.53 -7.02 -10.77
CA GLY A 117 8.71 -6.47 -10.08
C GLY A 117 8.33 -5.46 -9.00
N GLY A 118 8.78 -4.21 -9.14
CA GLY A 118 8.47 -3.09 -8.25
C GLY A 118 6.98 -2.94 -7.91
N ALA A 119 6.09 -3.27 -8.85
CA ALA A 119 4.65 -3.25 -8.65
C ALA A 119 4.19 -4.21 -7.54
N VAL A 120 4.78 -5.41 -7.46
CA VAL A 120 4.49 -6.37 -6.38
C VAL A 120 4.97 -5.82 -5.03
N GLY A 121 6.07 -5.08 -5.03
CA GLY A 121 6.56 -4.36 -3.85
C GLY A 121 5.56 -3.33 -3.35
N LEU A 122 5.02 -2.50 -4.24
CA LEU A 122 3.97 -1.53 -3.89
C LEU A 122 2.74 -2.20 -3.27
N ILE A 123 2.25 -3.25 -3.91
CA ILE A 123 1.10 -4.01 -3.42
C ILE A 123 1.39 -4.57 -2.03
N SER A 124 2.60 -5.11 -1.81
CA SER A 124 3.02 -5.66 -0.52
C SER A 124 3.22 -4.60 0.58
N CYS A 125 3.34 -3.31 0.22
CA CYS A 125 3.41 -2.21 1.18
C CYS A 125 2.02 -1.66 1.55
N CYS A 126 0.97 -2.03 0.82
CA CYS A 126 -0.38 -1.65 1.20
C CYS A 126 -0.90 -2.52 2.35
N ASP A 127 -1.73 -1.96 3.22
CA ASP A 127 -2.32 -2.69 4.35
C ASP A 127 -3.28 -3.78 3.87
N MET A 128 -3.93 -3.52 2.72
CA MET A 128 -4.88 -4.41 2.06
C MET A 128 -4.67 -4.36 0.54
N ALA A 129 -5.01 -5.45 -0.14
CA ALA A 129 -5.00 -5.52 -1.60
C ALA A 129 -6.21 -6.28 -2.14
N ILE A 130 -6.91 -5.66 -3.08
CA ILE A 130 -8.04 -6.25 -3.79
C ILE A 130 -7.68 -6.29 -5.28
N ALA A 131 -7.79 -7.48 -5.88
CA ALA A 131 -7.44 -7.67 -7.28
C ALA A 131 -8.66 -8.09 -8.11
N SER A 132 -8.63 -7.75 -9.39
CA SER A 132 -9.52 -8.40 -10.35
C SER A 132 -9.08 -9.83 -10.64
N ASP A 133 -10.04 -10.66 -11.06
CA ASP A 133 -9.83 -12.04 -11.51
C ASP A 133 -8.77 -12.20 -12.62
N ASN A 134 -8.61 -11.18 -13.46
CA ASN A 134 -7.62 -11.14 -14.53
C ASN A 134 -6.21 -10.69 -14.08
N ALA A 135 -5.98 -10.46 -12.78
CA ALA A 135 -4.69 -10.02 -12.28
C ALA A 135 -3.62 -11.12 -12.37
N SER A 136 -2.39 -10.71 -12.69
CA SER A 136 -1.24 -11.60 -12.80
C SER A 136 0.03 -10.94 -12.28
N PHE A 137 0.84 -11.72 -11.56
CA PHE A 137 1.98 -11.25 -10.79
C PHE A 137 3.25 -11.98 -11.20
N CYS A 138 4.39 -11.29 -11.07
CA CYS A 138 5.69 -11.85 -11.39
C CYS A 138 6.81 -11.05 -10.72
N LEU A 139 7.77 -11.74 -10.14
CA LEU A 139 9.03 -11.16 -9.63
C LEU A 139 10.11 -11.56 -10.65
N SER A 140 10.25 -10.74 -11.69
CA SER A 140 10.98 -11.11 -12.93
C SER A 140 12.46 -10.77 -12.93
N GLU A 141 12.98 -10.14 -11.88
CA GLU A 141 14.32 -9.53 -11.81
C GLU A 141 15.44 -10.51 -12.17
N VAL A 142 15.36 -11.76 -11.71
CA VAL A 142 16.39 -12.78 -11.98
C VAL A 142 16.53 -13.16 -13.45
N LYS A 143 15.51 -12.90 -14.29
CA LYS A 143 15.62 -13.09 -15.75
C LYS A 143 16.61 -12.09 -16.38
N LEU A 144 16.91 -11.00 -15.70
CA LEU A 144 17.84 -9.96 -16.12
C LEU A 144 19.17 -10.02 -15.36
N GLY A 145 19.40 -11.06 -14.55
CA GLY A 145 20.57 -11.14 -13.67
C GLY A 145 20.51 -10.21 -12.46
N LEU A 146 19.33 -9.65 -12.16
CA LEU A 146 19.08 -8.78 -11.01
C LEU A 146 18.38 -9.55 -9.88
N ILE A 147 18.13 -8.87 -8.77
CA ILE A 147 17.39 -9.43 -7.63
C ILE A 147 16.33 -8.44 -7.12
N PRO A 148 15.20 -8.90 -6.55
CA PRO A 148 14.14 -8.05 -6.01
C PRO A 148 14.54 -7.45 -4.64
N ALA A 149 15.71 -6.83 -4.54
CA ALA A 149 16.31 -6.45 -3.25
C ALA A 149 15.48 -5.42 -2.47
N THR A 150 15.12 -4.30 -3.10
CA THR A 150 14.43 -3.17 -2.45
C THR A 150 13.02 -3.52 -1.99
N ILE A 151 12.32 -4.37 -2.75
CA ILE A 151 10.95 -4.81 -2.43
C ILE A 151 10.93 -6.00 -1.47
N SER A 152 12.04 -6.74 -1.34
CA SER A 152 12.06 -8.02 -0.64
C SER A 152 11.57 -7.99 0.81
N PRO A 153 11.83 -6.97 1.66
CA PRO A 153 11.35 -6.98 3.03
C PRO A 153 9.82 -7.06 3.11
N TYR A 154 9.13 -6.30 2.26
CA TYR A 154 7.68 -6.22 2.22
C TYR A 154 7.06 -7.48 1.59
N VAL A 155 7.64 -7.95 0.47
CA VAL A 155 7.14 -9.18 -0.18
C VAL A 155 7.31 -10.39 0.74
N ILE A 156 8.43 -10.49 1.47
CA ILE A 156 8.63 -11.58 2.44
C ILE A 156 7.60 -11.52 3.58
N GLN A 157 7.25 -10.33 4.06
CA GLN A 157 6.19 -10.17 5.06
C GLN A 157 4.83 -10.59 4.50
N ALA A 158 4.50 -10.23 3.25
CA ALA A 158 3.21 -10.52 2.63
C ALA A 158 3.01 -12.02 2.32
N ILE A 159 3.98 -12.68 1.65
CA ILE A 159 3.79 -14.06 1.14
C ILE A 159 4.66 -15.11 1.83
N GLY A 160 5.49 -14.70 2.77
CA GLY A 160 6.38 -15.58 3.53
C GLY A 160 7.62 -16.03 2.76
N PRO A 161 8.68 -16.45 3.50
CA PRO A 161 10.00 -16.71 2.93
C PRO A 161 10.00 -17.90 1.95
N ARG A 162 9.15 -18.91 2.16
CA ARG A 162 9.10 -20.09 1.27
C ARG A 162 8.57 -19.72 -0.11
N ALA A 163 7.51 -18.92 -0.18
CA ALA A 163 6.97 -18.46 -1.45
C ALA A 163 7.97 -17.52 -2.15
N CYS A 164 8.57 -16.58 -1.41
CA CYS A 164 9.61 -15.71 -1.95
C CYS A 164 10.77 -16.50 -2.55
N ARG A 165 11.29 -17.54 -1.87
CA ARG A 165 12.36 -18.38 -2.45
C ARG A 165 11.97 -18.96 -3.80
N ARG A 166 10.73 -19.44 -3.96
CA ARG A 166 10.22 -19.98 -5.22
C ARG A 166 10.10 -18.89 -6.29
N TYR A 167 9.34 -17.83 -6.02
CA TYR A 167 9.02 -16.83 -7.04
C TYR A 167 10.20 -15.92 -7.37
N PHE A 168 11.10 -15.64 -6.42
CA PHE A 168 12.35 -14.90 -6.71
C PHE A 168 13.29 -15.71 -7.59
N GLN A 169 13.39 -17.03 -7.42
CA GLN A 169 14.35 -17.85 -8.19
C GLN A 169 13.82 -18.29 -9.54
N THR A 170 12.53 -18.59 -9.63
CA THR A 170 11.92 -19.09 -10.87
C THR A 170 11.50 -17.97 -11.81
N ALA A 171 11.19 -16.78 -11.27
CA ALA A 171 10.51 -15.70 -12.00
C ALA A 171 9.27 -16.20 -12.77
N GLU A 172 8.60 -17.23 -12.24
CA GLU A 172 7.35 -17.73 -12.81
C GLU A 172 6.20 -16.75 -12.53
N ARG A 173 5.22 -16.72 -13.43
CA ARG A 173 4.01 -15.93 -13.22
C ARG A 173 3.04 -16.70 -12.35
N PHE A 174 2.30 -15.97 -11.53
CA PHE A 174 1.17 -16.52 -10.78
C PHE A 174 -0.07 -15.62 -10.96
N ASN A 175 -1.26 -16.20 -10.77
CA ASN A 175 -2.54 -15.53 -10.98
C ASN A 175 -3.13 -15.03 -9.66
N ALA A 176 -4.26 -14.32 -9.73
CA ALA A 176 -4.99 -13.81 -8.57
C ALA A 176 -5.28 -14.89 -7.51
N ASN A 177 -5.76 -16.07 -7.91
CA ASN A 177 -6.08 -17.18 -6.99
C ASN A 177 -4.86 -17.61 -6.16
N GLU A 178 -3.72 -17.79 -6.83
CA GLU A 178 -2.48 -18.15 -6.14
C GLU A 178 -1.96 -16.99 -5.29
N ALA A 179 -2.10 -15.74 -5.75
CA ALA A 179 -1.74 -14.55 -4.97
C ALA A 179 -2.55 -14.45 -3.66
N THR A 180 -3.85 -14.77 -3.69
CA THR A 180 -4.68 -14.84 -2.48
C THR A 180 -4.31 -16.00 -1.58
N ARG A 181 -4.05 -17.19 -2.14
CA ARG A 181 -3.56 -18.34 -1.36
C ARG A 181 -2.25 -18.02 -0.62
N LEU A 182 -1.44 -17.13 -1.16
CA LEU A 182 -0.16 -16.71 -0.60
C LEU A 182 -0.28 -15.55 0.39
N GLY A 183 -1.41 -14.83 0.43
CA GLY A 183 -1.58 -13.64 1.27
C GLY A 183 -1.15 -12.32 0.62
N LEU A 184 -0.83 -12.30 -0.68
CA LEU A 184 -0.52 -11.04 -1.39
C LEU A 184 -1.79 -10.22 -1.67
N ILE A 185 -2.91 -10.91 -1.91
CA ILE A 185 -4.21 -10.32 -2.26
C ILE A 185 -5.26 -10.84 -1.29
N ASP A 186 -5.98 -9.96 -0.60
CA ASP A 186 -6.99 -10.34 0.38
C ASP A 186 -8.29 -10.81 -0.28
N GLU A 187 -8.64 -10.22 -1.42
CA GLU A 187 -9.92 -10.43 -2.08
C GLU A 187 -9.78 -10.36 -3.60
N ILE A 188 -10.42 -11.31 -4.30
CA ILE A 188 -10.51 -11.35 -5.75
C ILE A 188 -11.96 -11.09 -6.16
N VAL A 189 -12.15 -10.19 -7.11
CA VAL A 189 -13.48 -9.85 -7.64
C VAL A 189 -13.45 -9.78 -9.17
N GLU A 190 -14.62 -9.74 -9.81
CA GLU A 190 -14.68 -9.50 -11.25
C GLU A 190 -14.18 -8.07 -11.56
N LEU A 191 -13.47 -7.90 -12.68
CA LEU A 191 -12.88 -6.61 -13.07
C LEU A 191 -13.87 -5.44 -13.00
N ASP A 192 -15.10 -5.64 -13.47
CA ASP A 192 -16.13 -4.59 -13.53
C ASP A 192 -16.62 -4.16 -12.14
N THR A 193 -16.42 -5.00 -11.11
CA THR A 193 -16.80 -4.73 -9.72
C THR A 193 -15.65 -4.24 -8.86
N LEU A 194 -14.41 -4.26 -9.38
CA LEU A 194 -13.19 -3.97 -8.62
C LEU A 194 -13.24 -2.61 -7.89
N THR A 195 -13.63 -1.54 -8.58
CA THR A 195 -13.73 -0.21 -7.96
C THR A 195 -14.78 -0.18 -6.85
N ALA A 196 -15.94 -0.83 -7.05
CA ALA A 196 -16.99 -0.86 -6.04
C ALA A 196 -16.56 -1.63 -4.79
N SER A 197 -15.86 -2.76 -4.95
CA SER A 197 -15.35 -3.56 -3.83
C SER A 197 -14.27 -2.81 -3.02
N VAL A 198 -13.37 -2.10 -3.70
CA VAL A 198 -12.37 -1.25 -3.03
C VAL A 198 -13.02 -0.11 -2.24
N LEU A 199 -14.00 0.58 -2.82
CA LEU A 199 -14.72 1.64 -2.12
C LEU A 199 -15.53 1.10 -0.94
N ASN A 200 -16.12 -0.09 -1.06
CA ASN A 200 -16.78 -0.77 0.05
C ASN A 200 -15.81 -1.04 1.21
N ARG A 201 -14.60 -1.55 0.92
CA ARG A 201 -13.55 -1.74 1.93
C ARG A 201 -13.13 -0.42 2.58
N ALA A 202 -12.94 0.62 1.77
CA ALA A 202 -12.61 1.96 2.29
C ALA A 202 -13.71 2.49 3.23
N ASN A 203 -14.99 2.35 2.85
CA ASN A 203 -16.11 2.79 3.69
C ASN A 203 -16.23 2.01 4.99
N GLN A 204 -15.91 0.71 5.00
CA GLN A 204 -15.79 -0.07 6.23
C GLN A 204 -14.74 0.52 7.17
N ILE A 205 -13.58 0.94 6.65
CA ILE A 205 -12.54 1.62 7.44
C ILE A 205 -13.07 2.96 7.98
N LEU A 206 -13.72 3.76 7.13
CA LEU A 206 -14.29 5.06 7.52
C LEU A 206 -15.35 4.95 8.63
N SER A 207 -16.02 3.80 8.74
CA SER A 207 -17.00 3.56 9.81
C SER A 207 -16.41 3.44 11.23
N ASN A 208 -15.08 3.36 11.35
CA ASN A 208 -14.39 3.21 12.63
C ASN A 208 -13.84 4.55 13.14
N GLY A 209 -13.35 4.61 14.38
CA GLY A 209 -12.66 5.79 14.90
C GLY A 209 -11.38 6.10 14.11
N PRO A 210 -11.20 7.34 13.58
CA PRO A 210 -10.02 7.68 12.78
C PRO A 210 -8.69 7.42 13.50
N ASP A 211 -8.54 7.83 14.76
CA ASP A 211 -7.29 7.65 15.50
C ASP A 211 -7.04 6.20 15.88
N ALA A 212 -8.11 5.47 16.24
CA ALA A 212 -8.05 4.04 16.51
C ALA A 212 -7.57 3.24 15.30
N VAL A 213 -8.00 3.59 14.07
CA VAL A 213 -7.52 2.94 12.84
C VAL A 213 -6.02 3.16 12.63
N ARG A 214 -5.54 4.41 12.76
CA ARG A 214 -4.10 4.71 12.61
C ARG A 214 -3.26 3.99 13.67
N GLN A 215 -3.74 3.99 14.91
CA GLN A 215 -3.06 3.30 16.00
C GLN A 215 -3.07 1.78 15.81
N ALA A 216 -4.16 1.19 15.32
CA ALA A 216 -4.23 -0.24 15.02
C ALA A 216 -3.17 -0.67 13.99
N LYS A 217 -2.97 0.13 12.93
CA LYS A 217 -1.87 -0.07 11.97
C LYS A 217 -0.50 0.04 12.63
N SER A 218 -0.27 1.09 13.43
CA SER A 218 0.99 1.29 14.15
C SER A 218 1.32 0.13 15.10
N LEU A 219 0.32 -0.47 15.77
CA LEU A 219 0.55 -1.65 16.62
C LEU A 219 1.17 -2.81 15.83
N VAL A 220 0.70 -3.07 14.60
CA VAL A 220 1.28 -4.12 13.76
C VAL A 220 2.74 -3.80 13.45
N LEU A 221 3.02 -2.57 13.01
CA LEU A 221 4.39 -2.16 12.65
C LEU A 221 5.36 -2.23 13.82
N ASP A 222 4.92 -1.83 15.01
CA ASP A 222 5.74 -1.76 16.21
C ASP A 222 6.04 -3.14 16.82
N PHE A 223 5.10 -4.10 16.69
CA PHE A 223 5.18 -5.39 17.38
C PHE A 223 5.43 -6.60 16.49
N GLN A 224 5.28 -6.52 15.15
CA GLN A 224 5.40 -7.67 14.24
C GLN A 224 6.71 -8.45 14.32
N HIS A 225 7.81 -7.81 14.73
CA HIS A 225 9.14 -8.43 14.85
C HIS A 225 9.63 -8.53 16.31
N GLN A 226 8.74 -8.32 17.28
CA GLN A 226 9.07 -8.35 18.71
C GLN A 226 8.75 -9.71 19.31
N GLU A 227 9.62 -10.19 20.20
CA GLU A 227 9.30 -11.32 21.07
C GLU A 227 8.31 -10.88 22.16
N ILE A 228 7.30 -11.72 22.44
CA ILE A 228 6.34 -11.45 23.51
C ILE A 228 7.04 -11.62 24.86
N ASN A 229 7.25 -10.51 25.55
CA ASN A 229 7.90 -10.44 26.86
C ASN A 229 7.27 -9.34 27.73
N ASP A 230 7.74 -9.19 28.98
CA ASP A 230 7.19 -8.23 29.94
C ASP A 230 7.20 -6.77 29.43
N SER A 231 8.19 -6.39 28.60
CA SER A 231 8.22 -5.07 27.98
C SER A 231 7.09 -4.88 26.96
N VAL A 232 6.86 -5.87 26.09
CA VAL A 232 5.73 -5.84 25.13
C VAL A 232 4.39 -5.85 25.87
N LEU A 233 4.27 -6.64 26.95
CA LEU A 233 3.07 -6.66 27.80
C LEU A 233 2.80 -5.29 28.44
N ALA A 234 3.83 -4.63 28.97
CA ALA A 234 3.71 -3.29 29.54
C ALA A 234 3.29 -2.25 28.49
N GLN A 235 3.95 -2.23 27.34
CA GLN A 235 3.68 -1.27 26.25
C GLN A 235 2.26 -1.44 25.68
N THR A 236 1.83 -2.67 25.41
CA THR A 236 0.49 -2.94 24.87
C THR A 236 -0.60 -2.58 25.88
N SER A 237 -0.40 -2.87 27.17
CA SER A 237 -1.31 -2.47 28.26
C SER A 237 -1.40 -0.95 28.41
N GLU A 238 -0.27 -0.24 28.32
CA GLU A 238 -0.24 1.22 28.38
C GLU A 238 -0.99 1.86 27.21
N ARG A 239 -0.72 1.41 25.97
CA ARG A 239 -1.37 1.94 24.77
C ARG A 239 -2.89 1.81 24.83
N ILE A 240 -3.42 0.63 25.19
CA ILE A 240 -4.87 0.47 25.29
C ILE A 240 -5.47 1.29 26.44
N ALA A 241 -4.75 1.48 27.55
CA ALA A 241 -5.19 2.35 28.62
C ALA A 241 -5.28 3.81 28.16
N GLN A 242 -4.27 4.31 27.43
CA GLN A 242 -4.26 5.65 26.84
C GLN A 242 -5.42 5.87 25.86
N VAL A 243 -5.64 4.93 24.94
CA VAL A 243 -6.76 5.00 23.98
C VAL A 243 -8.11 4.97 24.69
N ARG A 244 -8.28 4.15 25.74
CA ARG A 244 -9.55 4.08 26.48
C ARG A 244 -9.91 5.38 27.16
N VAL A 245 -8.94 6.16 27.62
CA VAL A 245 -9.18 7.45 28.29
C VAL A 245 -9.17 8.64 27.33
N SER A 246 -8.87 8.44 26.04
CA SER A 246 -8.90 9.50 25.04
C SER A 246 -10.33 9.94 24.70
N ASP A 247 -10.46 11.12 24.09
CA ASP A 247 -11.75 11.66 23.65
C ASP A 247 -12.45 10.71 22.67
N GLU A 248 -11.73 10.18 21.68
CA GLU A 248 -12.27 9.21 20.72
C GLU A 248 -12.69 7.90 21.41
N GLY A 249 -11.86 7.37 22.31
CA GLY A 249 -12.16 6.14 23.03
C GLY A 249 -13.40 6.28 23.92
N GLN A 250 -13.51 7.39 24.65
CA GLN A 250 -14.68 7.69 25.49
C GLN A 250 -15.94 7.87 24.64
N GLU A 251 -15.86 8.62 23.53
CA GLU A 251 -16.99 8.79 22.62
C GLU A 251 -17.48 7.45 22.05
N GLY A 252 -16.56 6.57 21.63
CA GLY A 252 -16.90 5.24 21.12
C GLY A 252 -17.62 4.37 22.14
N LEU A 253 -17.09 4.30 23.36
CA LEU A 253 -17.69 3.55 24.46
C LEU A 253 -19.09 4.08 24.80
N GLN A 254 -19.23 5.40 24.91
CA GLN A 254 -20.51 6.04 25.20
C GLN A 254 -21.52 5.85 24.07
N ALA A 255 -21.11 5.97 22.80
CA ALA A 255 -21.98 5.74 21.65
C ALA A 255 -22.53 4.30 21.65
N PHE A 256 -21.67 3.32 21.92
CA PHE A 256 -22.05 1.91 22.03
C PHE A 256 -23.07 1.67 23.14
N PHE A 257 -22.79 2.10 24.37
CA PHE A 257 -23.71 1.88 25.50
C PHE A 257 -25.05 2.61 25.35
N ASN A 258 -25.03 3.79 24.72
CA ASN A 258 -26.24 4.59 24.48
C ASN A 258 -26.96 4.21 23.16
N LYS A 259 -26.49 3.18 22.43
CA LYS A 259 -27.07 2.72 21.16
C LYS A 259 -27.27 3.85 20.13
N ARG A 260 -26.31 4.76 20.04
CA ARG A 260 -26.30 5.87 19.07
C ARG A 260 -25.07 5.78 18.16
N PRO A 261 -25.10 6.39 16.97
CA PRO A 261 -23.89 6.57 16.18
C PRO A 261 -22.84 7.39 16.94
N ALA A 262 -21.58 6.99 16.78
CA ALA A 262 -20.42 7.74 17.24
C ALA A 262 -20.27 9.04 16.43
N SER A 263 -19.60 10.05 17.01
CA SER A 263 -19.45 11.37 16.40
C SER A 263 -18.73 11.33 15.04
N TRP A 264 -17.75 10.44 14.87
CA TRP A 264 -17.00 10.29 13.61
C TRP A 264 -17.80 9.65 12.46
N LEU A 265 -19.01 9.15 12.74
CA LEU A 265 -19.96 8.69 11.73
C LEU A 265 -20.95 9.78 11.30
N ARG A 266 -20.97 10.90 12.02
CA ARG A 266 -21.83 12.02 11.68
C ARG A 266 -21.09 12.82 10.65
N ASP A 267 -21.49 12.65 9.39
CA ASP A 267 -21.16 13.62 8.36
C ASP A 267 -21.57 15.00 8.88
N LYS A 268 -20.60 15.92 8.84
CA LYS A 268 -20.84 17.35 9.01
C LYS A 268 -21.86 17.74 7.94
N GLU A 269 -23.03 18.20 8.38
CA GLU A 269 -24.03 18.84 7.50
C GLU A 269 -23.40 19.89 6.57
#